data_AF-A0A919T0W8-F1
#
_entry.id   AF-A0A919T0W8-F1
#
_cell.length_a   1.000
_cell.length_b   1.000
_cell.length_c   1.000
_cell.angle_alpha   90.00
_cell.angle_beta   90.00
_cell.angle_gamma   90.00
#
_symmetry.space_group_name_H-M   'P 1'
#
loop_
_entity.id
_entity.type
_entity.pdbx_description
1 polymer ?
#
loop_
_entity_poly.entity_id
_entity_poly.type
_entity_poly.pdbx_seq_one_letter_code
_entity_poly.pdbx_strand_id
1 'polypeptide(L)'
;MDIRPENDDEHDVVLDIVRQAFGREGAVVAELVDALRRDDPDAVSLVAVEAGEVAGHVMFSRSLLDAPRQLVDVQVLSPLAVRPAYQHKGLGRELIRDGLARMDAQGVPLVFLEGDPGYYPRSGFAPGGDLGFRKPSLRIPDAAFQVVRLAAYEPWMTGTLVYSSTFWDLDCVGLRDPAA
;
A
#
# COMPACT_ATOMS: atom_id res chain seq x y z
N MET A 1 16.30 -4.78 13.58
CA MET A 1 15.39 -4.46 12.49
C MET A 1 16.05 -4.71 11.15
N ASP A 2 15.47 -5.62 10.37
CA ASP A 2 15.82 -5.94 8.98
C ASP A 2 14.54 -5.81 8.12
N ILE A 3 14.66 -5.25 6.91
CA ILE A 3 13.55 -5.14 5.95
C ILE A 3 13.92 -5.92 4.69
N ARG A 4 13.08 -6.88 4.31
CA ARG A 4 13.35 -7.75 3.17
C ARG A 4 12.06 -8.26 2.53
N PRO A 5 12.15 -8.84 1.31
CA PRO A 5 11.05 -9.59 0.74
C PRO A 5 10.54 -10.66 1.72
N GLU A 6 9.22 -10.84 1.71
CA GLU A 6 8.54 -11.98 2.32
C GLU A 6 9.01 -13.29 1.68
N ASN A 7 9.19 -14.33 2.49
CA ASN A 7 9.43 -15.70 2.02
C ASN A 7 8.12 -16.51 1.99
N ASP A 8 8.06 -17.57 1.17
CA ASP A 8 6.86 -18.41 1.03
C ASP A 8 6.40 -19.06 2.35
N ASP A 9 7.32 -19.39 3.26
CA ASP A 9 7.03 -19.97 4.57
C ASP A 9 6.53 -18.94 5.60
N GLU A 10 6.55 -17.65 5.25
CA GLU A 10 6.11 -16.54 6.10
C GLU A 10 4.69 -16.06 5.76
N HIS A 11 4.06 -16.60 4.71
CA HIS A 11 2.72 -16.19 4.26
C HIS A 11 1.69 -16.24 5.39
N ASP A 12 1.60 -17.35 6.11
CA ASP A 12 0.64 -17.50 7.21
C ASP A 12 0.92 -16.51 8.36
N VAL A 13 2.20 -16.20 8.60
CA VAL A 13 2.62 -15.23 9.62
C VAL A 13 2.18 -13.83 9.21
N VAL A 14 2.37 -13.46 7.94
CA VAL A 14 1.91 -12.17 7.40
C VAL A 14 0.39 -12.04 7.49
N LEU A 15 -0.35 -13.07 7.10
CA LEU A 15 -1.81 -13.05 7.18
C LEU A 15 -2.31 -12.93 8.63
N ASP A 16 -1.63 -13.56 9.60
CA ASP A 16 -1.91 -13.36 11.03
C ASP A 16 -1.64 -11.91 11.48
N ILE A 17 -0.54 -11.29 11.06
CA ILE A 17 -0.22 -9.89 11.38
C ILE A 17 -1.29 -8.96 10.83
N VAL A 18 -1.72 -9.16 9.59
CA VAL A 18 -2.77 -8.38 8.95
C VAL A 18 -4.09 -8.52 9.70
N ARG A 19 -4.49 -9.76 10.06
CA ARG A 19 -5.71 -9.99 10.84
C ARG A 19 -5.68 -9.24 12.17
N GLN A 20 -4.55 -9.29 12.88
CA GLN A 20 -4.40 -8.61 14.16
C GLN A 20 -4.38 -7.08 14.03
N ALA A 21 -3.74 -6.55 12.98
CA ALA A 21 -3.59 -5.10 12.79
C ALA A 21 -4.89 -4.41 12.37
N PHE A 22 -5.77 -5.11 11.64
CA PHE A 22 -7.02 -4.56 11.09
C PHE A 22 -8.29 -4.98 11.84
N GLY A 23 -8.17 -5.73 12.94
CA GLY A 23 -9.30 -6.03 13.83
C GLY A 23 -10.45 -6.75 13.11
N ARG A 24 -11.66 -6.18 13.15
CA ARG A 24 -12.86 -6.78 12.52
C ARG A 24 -12.72 -6.92 11.00
N GLU A 25 -12.02 -5.99 10.37
CA GLU A 25 -11.71 -5.97 8.94
C GLU A 25 -10.52 -6.88 8.59
N GLY A 26 -9.85 -7.46 9.59
CA GLY A 26 -8.63 -8.23 9.40
C GLY A 26 -8.79 -9.46 8.50
N ALA A 27 -9.95 -10.10 8.51
CA ALA A 27 -10.20 -11.27 7.65
C ALA A 27 -10.22 -10.90 6.17
N VAL A 28 -10.94 -9.84 5.80
CA VAL A 28 -11.06 -9.40 4.39
C VAL A 28 -9.77 -8.76 3.88
N VAL A 29 -9.02 -8.06 4.74
CA VAL A 29 -7.71 -7.50 4.35
C VAL A 29 -6.66 -8.61 4.20
N ALA A 30 -6.72 -9.67 5.01
CA ALA A 30 -5.85 -10.84 4.82
C ALA A 30 -6.20 -11.60 3.52
N GLU A 31 -7.49 -11.73 3.21
CA GLU A 31 -7.93 -12.29 1.92
C GLU A 31 -7.45 -11.44 0.74
N LEU A 32 -7.47 -10.10 0.86
CA LEU A 32 -6.91 -9.20 -0.14
C LEU A 32 -5.42 -9.45 -0.37
N VAL A 33 -4.61 -9.57 0.69
CA VAL A 33 -3.16 -9.86 0.56
C VAL A 33 -2.93 -11.16 -0.19
N ASP A 34 -3.69 -12.20 0.14
CA ASP A 34 -3.54 -13.51 -0.49
C ASP A 34 -4.02 -13.49 -1.95
N ALA A 35 -5.09 -12.75 -2.27
CA ALA A 35 -5.56 -12.56 -3.63
C ALA A 35 -4.59 -11.74 -4.48
N LEU A 36 -4.06 -10.63 -3.96
CA LEU A 36 -3.06 -9.81 -4.66
C LEU A 36 -1.80 -10.61 -4.97
N ARG A 37 -1.32 -11.45 -4.04
CA ARG A 37 -0.17 -12.34 -4.29
C ARG A 37 -0.41 -13.30 -5.46
N ARG A 38 -1.65 -13.77 -5.65
CA ARG A 38 -2.02 -14.67 -6.75
C ARG A 38 -2.24 -13.94 -8.07
N ASP A 39 -2.91 -12.80 -8.02
CA ASP A 39 -3.42 -12.10 -9.21
C ASP A 39 -2.40 -11.12 -9.80
N ASP A 40 -1.46 -10.65 -8.98
CA ASP A 40 -0.43 -9.70 -9.37
C ASP A 40 0.98 -10.31 -9.18
N PRO A 41 1.57 -10.87 -10.24
CA PRO A 41 2.91 -11.46 -10.17
C PRO A 41 4.02 -10.42 -9.93
N ASP A 42 3.73 -9.13 -10.12
CA ASP A 42 4.66 -8.02 -9.90
C ASP A 42 4.52 -7.42 -8.49
N ALA A 43 3.60 -7.96 -7.66
CA ALA A 43 3.39 -7.47 -6.31
C ALA A 43 4.64 -7.62 -5.44
N VAL A 44 5.01 -6.56 -4.73
CA VAL A 44 6.14 -6.56 -3.79
C VAL A 44 5.61 -6.66 -2.38
N SER A 45 5.86 -7.80 -1.74
CA SER A 45 5.55 -8.06 -0.34
C SER A 45 6.81 -7.98 0.50
N LEU A 46 6.84 -7.06 1.47
CA LEU A 46 7.99 -6.84 2.35
C LEU A 46 7.61 -7.10 3.80
N VAL A 47 8.55 -7.69 4.55
CA VAL A 47 8.44 -7.93 5.98
C VAL A 47 9.48 -7.13 6.75
N ALA A 48 9.09 -6.69 7.95
CA ALA A 48 10.00 -6.14 8.94
C ALA A 48 10.29 -7.20 9.99
N VAL A 49 11.55 -7.61 10.11
CA VAL A 49 12.02 -8.56 11.11
C VAL A 49 12.62 -7.80 12.28
N GLU A 50 12.04 -7.97 13.46
CA GLU A 50 12.51 -7.37 14.71
C GLU A 50 12.70 -8.45 15.76
N ALA A 51 13.85 -8.43 16.45
CA ALA A 51 14.23 -9.47 17.42
C ALA A 51 14.15 -10.93 16.89
N GLY A 52 14.31 -11.12 15.58
CA GLY A 52 14.26 -12.44 14.93
C GLY A 52 12.86 -12.90 14.51
N GLU A 53 11.82 -12.07 14.70
CA GLU A 53 10.44 -12.38 14.35
C GLU A 53 9.90 -11.39 13.31
N VAL A 54 9.03 -11.86 12.42
CA VAL A 54 8.27 -10.98 11.53
C VAL A 54 7.28 -10.16 12.37
N ALA A 55 7.50 -8.86 12.41
CA ALA A 55 6.78 -7.91 13.26
C ALA A 55 5.91 -6.93 12.46
N GLY A 56 6.11 -6.82 11.14
CA GLY A 56 5.30 -6.01 10.27
C GLY A 56 5.40 -6.44 8.80
N HIS A 57 4.47 -5.94 8.00
CA HIS A 57 4.28 -6.26 6.60
C HIS A 57 3.82 -5.01 5.84
N VAL A 58 4.29 -4.85 4.61
CA VAL A 58 3.73 -3.92 3.63
C VAL A 58 3.66 -4.60 2.27
N MET A 59 2.59 -4.35 1.52
CA MET A 59 2.46 -4.79 0.14
C MET A 59 2.30 -3.61 -0.81
N PHE A 60 2.97 -3.70 -1.95
CA PHE A 60 2.80 -2.84 -3.11
C PHE A 60 2.23 -3.69 -4.24
N SER A 61 1.07 -3.30 -4.77
CA SER A 61 0.42 -4.01 -5.87
C SER A 61 0.16 -3.09 -7.07
N ARG A 62 0.30 -3.68 -8.25
CA ARG A 62 0.12 -3.03 -9.54
C ARG A 62 -1.30 -2.49 -9.66
N SER A 63 -1.38 -1.26 -10.15
CA SER A 63 -2.60 -0.57 -10.52
C SER A 63 -2.31 0.30 -11.73
N LEU A 64 -3.34 0.98 -12.25
CA LEU A 64 -3.20 1.85 -13.40
C LEU A 64 -3.55 3.28 -13.04
N LEU A 65 -2.92 4.23 -13.71
CA LEU A 65 -3.38 5.61 -13.78
C LEU A 65 -3.97 5.84 -15.17
N ASP A 66 -5.24 6.19 -15.22
CA ASP A 66 -5.91 6.67 -16.43
C ASP A 66 -5.52 8.13 -16.68
N ALA A 67 -4.37 8.31 -17.36
CA ALA A 67 -3.81 9.61 -17.69
C ALA A 67 -4.16 10.04 -19.12
N PRO A 68 -4.21 11.35 -19.43
CA PRO A 68 -4.68 11.87 -20.71
C PRO A 68 -3.98 11.31 -21.96
N ARG A 69 -2.71 10.91 -21.84
CA ARG A 69 -1.93 10.40 -22.98
C ARG A 69 -2.05 8.89 -23.15
N GLN A 70 -2.01 8.16 -22.05
CA GLN A 70 -2.01 6.70 -22.01
C GLN A 70 -2.20 6.22 -20.57
N LEU A 71 -2.55 4.94 -20.43
CA LEU A 71 -2.49 4.25 -19.15
C LEU A 71 -1.02 4.19 -18.67
N VAL A 72 -0.82 4.42 -17.37
CA VAL A 72 0.49 4.35 -16.72
C VAL A 72 0.44 3.28 -15.65
N ASP A 73 1.39 2.36 -15.65
CA ASP A 73 1.57 1.42 -14.54
C ASP A 73 2.03 2.17 -13.30
N VAL A 74 1.28 2.00 -12.21
CA VAL A 74 1.53 2.60 -10.91
C VAL A 74 1.38 1.55 -9.82
N GLN A 75 1.72 1.90 -8.59
CA GLN A 75 1.64 0.98 -7.46
C GLN A 75 0.69 1.52 -6.40
N VAL A 76 0.03 0.62 -5.70
CA VAL A 76 -0.78 0.91 -4.52
C VAL A 76 -0.09 0.29 -3.31
N LEU A 77 0.19 1.11 -2.30
CA LEU A 77 0.65 0.63 -1.00
C LEU A 77 -0.58 0.23 -0.17
N SER A 78 -0.87 -1.08 -0.10
CA SER A 78 -1.91 -1.63 0.77
C SER A 78 -1.78 -3.17 0.89
N PRO A 79 -1.93 -3.74 2.10
CA PRO A 79 -1.98 -3.06 3.39
C PRO A 79 -0.59 -2.69 3.92
N LEU A 80 -0.54 -1.82 4.93
CA LEU A 80 0.56 -1.71 5.87
C LEU A 80 0.10 -2.24 7.22
N ALA A 81 0.72 -3.30 7.73
CA ALA A 81 0.35 -3.95 8.98
C ALA A 81 1.56 -4.07 9.90
N VAL A 82 1.41 -3.69 11.17
CA VAL A 82 2.43 -3.92 12.20
C VAL A 82 1.74 -4.56 13.39
N ARG A 83 2.33 -5.65 13.91
CA ARG A 83 1.84 -6.32 15.11
C ARG A 83 1.60 -5.30 16.23
N PRO A 84 0.47 -5.33 16.96
CA PRO A 84 0.16 -4.34 17.99
C PRO A 84 1.30 -4.11 19.00
N ALA A 85 1.98 -5.17 19.44
CA ALA A 85 3.12 -5.09 20.38
C ALA A 85 4.37 -4.37 19.82
N TYR A 86 4.44 -4.14 18.51
CA TYR A 86 5.55 -3.50 17.81
C TYR A 86 5.16 -2.15 17.16
N GLN A 87 3.92 -1.70 17.35
CA GLN A 87 3.47 -0.39 16.87
C GLN A 87 4.18 0.76 17.61
N HIS A 88 4.17 1.95 17.00
CA HIS A 88 4.84 3.16 17.48
C HIS A 88 6.38 3.09 17.64
N LYS A 89 7.01 1.97 17.26
CA LYS A 89 8.47 1.79 17.26
C LYS A 89 9.15 2.19 15.94
N GLY A 90 8.39 2.68 14.96
CA GLY A 90 8.91 3.16 13.67
C GLY A 90 8.92 2.14 12.53
N LEU A 91 8.62 0.86 12.79
CA LEU A 91 8.65 -0.22 11.78
C LEU A 91 7.85 0.11 10.52
N GLY A 92 6.62 0.63 10.67
CA GLY A 92 5.79 0.98 9.52
C GLY A 92 6.41 2.03 8.59
N ARG A 93 7.14 3.01 9.15
CA ARG A 93 7.85 4.02 8.35
C ARG A 93 9.05 3.44 7.61
N GLU A 94 9.74 2.49 8.23
CA GLU A 94 10.91 1.83 7.64
C GLU A 94 10.49 0.89 6.51
N LEU A 95 9.37 0.17 6.67
CA LEU A 95 8.71 -0.58 5.60
C LEU A 95 8.34 0.30 4.42
N ILE A 96 7.69 1.45 4.66
CA ILE A 96 7.36 2.41 3.60
C ILE A 96 8.64 2.91 2.91
N ARG A 97 9.66 3.31 3.67
CA ARG A 97 10.91 3.87 3.11
C ARG A 97 11.61 2.86 2.21
N ASP A 98 11.80 1.62 2.68
CA ASP A 98 12.46 0.57 1.90
C ASP A 98 11.62 0.21 0.65
N GLY A 99 10.30 0.08 0.82
CA GLY A 99 9.37 -0.17 -0.28
C GLY A 99 9.42 0.91 -1.36
N LEU A 100 9.33 2.19 -1.00
CA LEU A 100 9.42 3.29 -1.95
C LEU A 100 10.77 3.32 -2.69
N ALA A 101 11.88 3.01 -2.00
CA ALA A 101 13.19 2.92 -2.65
C ALA A 101 13.24 1.80 -3.70
N ARG A 102 12.58 0.66 -3.44
CA ARG A 102 12.46 -0.43 -4.43
C ARG A 102 11.58 -0.05 -5.60
N MET A 103 10.44 0.59 -5.34
CA MET A 103 9.54 1.09 -6.40
C MET A 103 10.26 2.08 -7.30
N ASP A 104 11.04 2.99 -6.72
CA ASP A 104 11.84 3.97 -7.47
C ASP A 104 12.92 3.28 -8.33
N ALA A 105 13.62 2.30 -7.77
CA ALA A 105 14.61 1.50 -8.50
C ALA A 105 14.02 0.66 -9.64
N GLN A 106 12.73 0.31 -9.56
CA GLN A 106 11.98 -0.37 -10.61
C GLN A 106 11.40 0.59 -11.67
N GLY A 107 11.60 1.90 -11.51
CA GLY A 107 11.07 2.90 -12.43
C GLY A 107 9.56 3.15 -12.29
N VAL A 108 8.97 2.76 -11.15
CA VAL A 108 7.57 3.10 -10.84
C VAL A 108 7.47 4.62 -10.69
N PRO A 109 6.57 5.32 -11.41
CA PRO A 109 6.50 6.77 -11.34
C PRO A 109 5.70 7.28 -10.12
N LEU A 110 4.73 6.50 -9.67
CA LEU A 110 3.74 6.92 -8.67
C LEU A 110 3.38 5.75 -7.76
N VAL A 111 3.30 6.04 -6.46
CA VAL A 111 2.70 5.14 -5.47
C VAL A 111 1.53 5.83 -4.79
N PHE A 112 0.37 5.22 -4.85
CA PHE A 112 -0.86 5.70 -4.24
C PHE A 112 -1.19 4.92 -2.96
N LEU A 113 -1.99 5.53 -2.09
CA LEU A 113 -2.63 4.84 -0.98
C LEU A 113 -3.91 5.56 -0.58
N GLU A 114 -4.70 4.85 0.23
CA GLU A 114 -5.74 5.45 1.06
C GLU A 114 -5.40 5.24 2.54
N GLY A 115 -5.29 6.33 3.32
CA GLY A 115 -4.84 6.21 4.70
C GLY A 115 -4.82 7.52 5.48
N ASP A 116 -4.40 7.47 6.74
CA ASP A 116 -4.41 8.61 7.66
C ASP A 116 -3.57 9.81 7.13
N PRO A 117 -4.17 10.99 6.88
CA PRO A 117 -3.46 12.19 6.44
C PRO A 117 -2.45 12.72 7.47
N GLY A 118 -2.50 12.29 8.73
CA GLY A 118 -1.50 12.63 9.74
C GLY A 118 -0.26 11.73 9.74
N TYR A 119 -0.34 10.55 9.12
CA TYR A 119 0.70 9.51 9.19
C TYR A 119 1.65 9.54 8.01
N TYR A 120 1.12 9.46 6.79
CA TYR A 120 1.88 9.26 5.55
C TYR A 120 2.68 10.47 5.04
N PRO A 121 2.36 11.75 5.35
CA PRO A 121 3.16 12.88 4.86
C PRO A 121 4.63 12.86 5.30
N ARG A 122 4.93 12.23 6.44
CA ARG A 122 6.32 12.05 6.91
C ARG A 122 7.16 11.12 6.02
N SER A 123 6.50 10.33 5.18
CA SER A 123 7.12 9.44 4.20
C SER A 123 7.06 10.01 2.77
N GLY A 124 6.71 11.28 2.59
CA GLY A 124 6.70 11.97 1.30
C GLY A 124 5.37 11.92 0.54
N PHE A 125 4.33 11.33 1.11
CA PHE A 125 2.99 11.34 0.53
C PHE A 125 2.32 12.70 0.66
N ALA A 126 1.52 13.07 -0.33
CA ALA A 126 0.71 14.28 -0.33
C ALA A 126 -0.72 13.97 -0.81
N PRO A 127 -1.72 14.80 -0.45
CA PRO A 127 -3.08 14.66 -0.97
C PRO A 127 -3.08 14.65 -2.51
N GLY A 128 -3.69 13.63 -3.12
CA GLY A 128 -3.65 13.44 -4.57
C GLY A 128 -4.45 14.50 -5.33
N GLY A 129 -5.56 14.97 -4.76
CA GLY A 129 -6.43 15.98 -5.39
C GLY A 129 -5.68 17.27 -5.75
N ASP A 130 -4.82 17.74 -4.85
CA ASP A 130 -4.02 18.96 -5.03
C ASP A 130 -2.97 18.85 -6.14
N LEU A 131 -2.67 17.61 -6.57
CA LEU A 131 -1.66 17.28 -7.57
C LEU A 131 -2.28 16.83 -8.90
N GLY A 132 -3.60 16.99 -9.08
CA GLY A 132 -4.30 16.65 -10.32
C GLY A 132 -4.68 15.17 -10.43
N PHE A 133 -4.65 14.43 -9.34
CA PHE A 133 -5.12 13.04 -9.30
C PHE A 133 -6.57 12.95 -8.82
N ARG A 134 -7.31 11.98 -9.35
CA ARG A 134 -8.69 11.69 -8.96
C ARG A 134 -8.77 10.32 -8.33
N LYS A 135 -9.45 10.26 -7.18
CA LYS A 135 -9.78 9.01 -6.50
C LYS A 135 -10.78 8.18 -7.32
N PRO A 136 -10.68 6.85 -7.32
CA PRO A 136 -11.58 5.96 -8.05
C PRO A 136 -12.96 5.80 -7.41
N SER A 137 -13.14 6.24 -6.17
CA SER A 137 -14.33 5.93 -5.38
C SER A 137 -14.70 7.08 -4.43
N LEU A 138 -16.00 7.27 -4.24
CA LEU A 138 -16.53 8.20 -3.23
C LEU A 138 -16.29 7.71 -1.79
N ARG A 139 -15.96 6.43 -1.62
CA ARG A 139 -15.64 5.81 -0.31
C ARG A 139 -14.29 6.24 0.25
N ILE A 140 -13.46 6.93 -0.55
CA ILE A 140 -12.15 7.43 -0.12
C ILE A 140 -12.32 8.91 0.24
N PRO A 141 -12.10 9.32 1.51
CA PRO A 141 -12.05 10.73 1.86
C PRO A 141 -10.93 11.46 1.08
N ASP A 142 -11.15 12.71 0.69
CA ASP A 142 -10.18 13.46 -0.15
C ASP A 142 -8.80 13.58 0.52
N ALA A 143 -8.77 13.82 1.83
CA ALA A 143 -7.52 13.89 2.59
C ALA A 143 -6.82 12.53 2.73
N ALA A 144 -7.58 11.42 2.64
CA ALA A 144 -7.02 10.08 2.77
C ALA A 144 -6.42 9.55 1.46
N PHE A 145 -6.89 10.05 0.31
CA PHE A 145 -6.32 9.74 -1.00
C PHE A 145 -4.98 10.45 -1.18
N GLN A 146 -3.89 9.70 -1.04
CA GLN A 146 -2.54 10.25 -1.02
C GLN A 146 -1.65 9.57 -2.07
N VAL A 147 -0.64 10.31 -2.52
CA VAL A 147 0.30 9.87 -3.55
C VAL A 147 1.71 10.37 -3.23
N VAL A 148 2.71 9.58 -3.58
CA VAL A 148 4.10 10.03 -3.69
C VAL A 148 4.56 9.92 -5.14
N ARG A 149 5.27 10.95 -5.61
CA ARG A 149 5.90 11.01 -6.94
C ARG A 149 7.34 10.53 -6.81
N LEU A 150 7.70 9.53 -7.61
CA LEU A 150 9.04 8.95 -7.66
C LEU A 150 9.82 9.51 -8.87
N ALA A 151 11.08 9.11 -9.06
CA ALA A 151 11.97 9.74 -10.04
C ALA A 151 11.48 9.60 -11.48
N ALA A 152 10.74 8.53 -11.79
CA ALA A 152 10.16 8.30 -13.12
C ALA A 152 8.89 9.12 -13.42
N TYR A 153 8.38 9.89 -12.46
CA TYR A 153 7.20 10.74 -12.66
C TYR A 153 7.47 11.84 -13.69
N GLU A 154 6.56 11.96 -14.65
CA GLU A 154 6.50 13.10 -15.57
C GLU A 154 5.22 13.93 -15.36
N PRO A 155 5.23 15.26 -15.59
CA PRO A 155 4.07 16.13 -15.35
C PRO A 155 2.78 15.73 -16.10
N TRP A 156 2.89 14.97 -17.19
CA TRP A 156 1.72 14.50 -17.95
C TRP A 156 1.01 13.32 -17.29
N MET A 157 1.65 12.63 -16.33
CA MET A 157 1.13 11.48 -15.61
C MET A 157 0.20 11.92 -14.47
N THR A 158 -0.87 12.62 -14.82
CA THR A 158 -1.98 12.97 -13.92
C THR A 158 -3.26 12.33 -14.42
N GLY A 159 -4.29 12.16 -13.58
CA GLY A 159 -5.48 11.42 -14.02
C GLY A 159 -6.21 10.71 -12.89
N THR A 160 -6.94 9.66 -13.24
CA THR A 160 -7.73 8.89 -12.27
C THR A 160 -6.99 7.61 -11.91
N LEU A 161 -6.79 7.34 -10.62
CA LEU A 161 -6.28 6.04 -10.18
C LEU A 161 -7.32 4.97 -10.52
N VAL A 162 -6.88 3.83 -11.03
CA VAL A 162 -7.67 2.64 -11.32
C VAL A 162 -7.04 1.48 -10.54
N TYR A 163 -7.66 1.07 -9.44
CA TYR A 163 -7.25 -0.12 -8.69
C TYR A 163 -7.31 -1.37 -9.57
N SER A 164 -6.48 -2.38 -9.25
CA SER A 164 -6.68 -3.73 -9.78
C SER A 164 -8.09 -4.26 -9.45
N SER A 165 -8.61 -5.18 -10.27
CA SER A 165 -9.95 -5.76 -10.06
C SER A 165 -10.06 -6.43 -8.69
N THR A 166 -8.97 -7.02 -8.19
CA THR A 166 -8.91 -7.69 -6.87
C THR A 166 -9.41 -6.81 -5.73
N PHE A 167 -9.13 -5.50 -5.73
CA PHE A 167 -9.68 -4.59 -4.72
C PHE A 167 -11.19 -4.45 -4.82
N TRP A 168 -11.76 -4.46 -6.03
CA TRP A 168 -13.20 -4.35 -6.24
C TRP A 168 -13.92 -5.66 -5.96
N ASP A 169 -13.35 -6.77 -6.39
CA ASP A 169 -13.92 -8.12 -6.23
C ASP A 169 -14.08 -8.51 -4.75
N LEU A 170 -13.17 -8.04 -3.91
CA LEU A 170 -13.19 -8.25 -2.45
C LEU A 170 -13.80 -7.07 -1.65
N ASP A 171 -14.37 -6.10 -2.35
CA ASP A 171 -14.93 -4.87 -1.76
C ASP A 171 -13.96 -4.14 -0.80
N CYS A 172 -12.70 -4.05 -1.21
CA CYS A 172 -11.55 -3.48 -0.50
C CYS A 172 -11.17 -2.06 -0.92
N VAL A 173 -11.97 -1.39 -1.75
CA VAL A 173 -11.77 0.03 -2.06
C VAL A 173 -12.45 0.91 -1.01
N GLY A 174 -11.72 1.84 -0.40
CA GLY A 174 -12.26 2.75 0.59
C GLY A 174 -11.53 2.63 1.91
N LEU A 175 -11.45 3.75 2.64
CA LEU A 175 -10.80 3.78 3.94
C LEU A 175 -11.58 2.89 4.91
N ARG A 176 -10.99 1.75 5.28
CA ARG A 176 -11.52 0.88 6.33
C ARG A 176 -11.24 1.51 7.70
N ASP A 177 -12.23 1.51 8.57
CA ASP A 177 -12.07 1.96 9.96
C ASP A 177 -11.54 0.79 10.80
N PRO A 178 -10.28 0.83 11.29
CA PRO A 178 -9.75 -0.24 12.12
C PRO A 178 -10.42 -0.34 13.49
N ALA A 179 -11.23 0.66 13.88
CA ALA A 179 -12.00 0.69 15.12
C ALA A 179 -13.51 0.35 14.93
N ALA A 180 -13.97 0.14 13.70
CA ALA A 180 -15.36 -0.26 13.40
C ALA A 180 -15.67 -1.70 13.79
#